data_AF-A0A0F9EFX2-F1
#
_entry.id   AF-A0A0F9EFX2-F1
#
_cell.length_a   1.000
_cell.length_b   1.000
_cell.length_c   1.000
_cell.angle_alpha   90.00
_cell.angle_beta   90.00
_cell.angle_gamma   90.00
#
_symmetry.space_group_name_H-M   'P 1'
#
loop_
_entity.id
_entity.type
_entity.pdbx_description
1 polymer ?
#
loop_
_entity_poly.entity_id
_entity_poly.type
_entity_poly.pdbx_seq_one_letter_code
_entity_poly.pdbx_strand_id
1 'polypeptide(L)' 'TEDNVKELLAEYGIKYHKIMITRNKGQYIREQGIEVLFDDTDEYFVDLPEEIAVFKVRQHYNFDFHENKWLFSDRTGKKG' A
#
# COMPACT_ATOMS: atom_id res chain seq x y z
N THR A 1 8.41 -2.53 -15.93
CA THR A 1 7.34 -1.88 -16.73
C THR A 1 6.01 -2.50 -16.34
N GLU A 2 4.88 -1.99 -16.83
CA GLU A 2 3.60 -2.65 -16.60
C GLU A 2 3.60 -4.09 -17.15
N ASP A 3 4.28 -4.35 -18.26
CA ASP A 3 4.32 -5.70 -18.86
C ASP A 3 5.02 -6.73 -17.96
N ASN A 4 6.15 -6.37 -17.34
CA ASN A 4 6.79 -7.26 -16.35
C ASN A 4 5.87 -7.52 -15.14
N VAL A 5 5.05 -6.55 -14.75
CA VAL A 5 4.07 -6.73 -13.65
C VAL A 5 2.96 -7.68 -14.08
N LYS A 6 2.47 -7.57 -15.33
CA LYS A 6 1.46 -8.48 -15.87
C LYS A 6 1.94 -9.93 -15.90
N GLU A 7 3.17 -10.16 -16.34
CA GLU A 7 3.80 -11.49 -16.38
C GLU A 7 3.86 -12.10 -14.98
N LEU A 8 4.38 -11.34 -14.00
CA LEU A 8 4.48 -11.79 -12.61
C LEU A 8 3.10 -12.12 -12.01
N LEU A 9 2.11 -11.25 -12.20
CA LEU A 9 0.75 -11.48 -11.70
C LEU A 9 0.11 -12.73 -12.34
N ALA A 10 0.40 -13.00 -13.61
CA ALA A 10 -0.08 -14.19 -14.30
C ALA A 10 0.54 -15.48 -13.74
N GLU A 11 1.84 -15.47 -13.40
CA GLU A 11 2.52 -16.60 -12.75
C GLU A 11 1.85 -17.00 -11.42
N TYR A 12 1.40 -16.01 -10.64
CA TYR A 12 0.67 -16.23 -9.39
C TYR A 12 -0.84 -16.46 -9.56
N GLY A 13 -1.36 -16.45 -10.80
CA GLY A 13 -2.79 -16.60 -11.07
C GLY A 13 -3.66 -15.44 -10.57
N ILE A 14 -3.07 -14.25 -10.39
CA ILE A 14 -3.77 -13.07 -9.89
C ILE A 14 -4.54 -12.39 -11.02
N LYS A 15 -5.86 -12.23 -10.83
CA LYS A 15 -6.73 -11.50 -11.73
C LYS A 15 -6.92 -10.07 -11.25
N TYR A 16 -6.93 -9.13 -12.17
CA TYR A 16 -7.11 -7.71 -11.90
C TYR A 16 -7.90 -7.05 -13.03
N HIS A 17 -8.49 -5.89 -12.75
CA HIS A 17 -9.19 -5.09 -13.76
C HIS A 17 -8.27 -4.05 -14.41
N LYS A 18 -7.35 -3.47 -13.64
CA LYS A 18 -6.43 -2.42 -14.10
C LYS A 18 -5.11 -2.53 -13.34
N ILE A 19 -3.99 -2.34 -14.07
CA ILE A 19 -2.68 -2.04 -13.49
C ILE A 19 -2.43 -0.55 -13.68
N MET A 20 -1.86 0.09 -12.67
CA MET A 20 -1.45 1.49 -12.73
C MET A 20 -0.11 1.61 -12.00
N ILE A 21 0.92 2.05 -12.72
CA ILE A 21 2.19 2.46 -12.12
C ILE A 21 2.20 3.99 -12.06
N THR A 22 2.12 4.54 -10.85
CA THR A 22 2.10 5.98 -10.62
C THR A 22 3.10 6.38 -9.53
N ARG A 23 3.65 7.60 -9.64
CA ARG A 23 4.44 8.23 -8.57
C ARG A 23 3.55 8.92 -7.52
N ASN A 24 2.29 9.20 -7.85
CA ASN A 24 1.35 9.88 -6.96
C ASN A 24 0.14 8.97 -6.68
N LYS A 25 0.32 8.04 -5.74
CA LYS A 25 -0.69 7.05 -5.37
C LYS A 25 -1.92 7.68 -4.70
N GLY A 26 -1.71 8.64 -3.81
CA GLY A 26 -2.79 9.33 -3.09
C GLY A 26 -3.72 10.11 -4.02
N GLN A 27 -3.18 10.86 -4.98
CA GLN A 27 -3.98 11.55 -6.00
C GLN A 27 -4.78 10.55 -6.84
N TYR A 28 -4.15 9.47 -7.30
CA TYR A 28 -4.82 8.45 -8.10
C TYR A 28 -5.99 7.79 -7.34
N ILE A 29 -5.80 7.46 -6.06
CA ILE A 29 -6.85 6.90 -5.19
C ILE A 29 -8.05 7.84 -5.14
N ARG A 30 -7.82 9.14 -4.92
CA ARG A 30 -8.87 10.15 -4.87
C ARG A 30 -9.60 10.31 -6.21
N GLU A 31 -8.86 10.42 -7.32
CA GLU A 31 -9.43 10.63 -8.65
C GLU A 31 -10.23 9.43 -9.17
N GLN A 32 -9.90 8.22 -8.74
CA GLN A 32 -10.60 7.01 -9.15
C GLN A 32 -11.71 6.59 -8.19
N GLY A 33 -11.92 7.33 -7.09
CA GLY A 33 -12.91 6.98 -6.08
C GLY A 33 -12.64 5.62 -5.42
N ILE A 34 -11.37 5.29 -5.17
CA ILE A 34 -11.01 4.06 -4.46
C ILE A 34 -11.30 4.28 -2.97
N GLU A 35 -12.21 3.49 -2.40
CA GLU A 35 -12.65 3.62 -0.99
C GLU A 35 -11.89 2.71 -0.03
N VAL A 36 -11.27 1.64 -0.53
CA VAL A 36 -10.55 0.65 0.27
C VAL A 36 -9.16 0.43 -0.30
N LEU A 37 -8.13 0.51 0.54
CA LEU A 37 -6.74 0.31 0.18
C LEU A 37 -6.12 -0.83 1.02
N PHE A 38 -5.50 -1.80 0.34
CA PHE A 38 -4.60 -2.78 0.94
C PHE A 38 -3.17 -2.40 0.58
N ASP A 39 -2.30 -2.25 1.58
CA ASP A 39 -0.93 -1.74 1.37
C ASP A 39 -0.04 -2.10 2.57
N ASP A 40 1.27 -2.00 2.42
CA ASP A 40 2.25 -2.32 3.45
C ASP A 40 3.14 -1.11 3.84
N THR A 41 3.03 0.01 3.12
CA THR A 41 3.96 1.13 3.24
C THR A 41 3.29 2.37 3.84
N ASP A 42 3.71 2.76 5.05
CA ASP A 42 3.07 3.83 5.83
C ASP A 42 3.18 5.21 5.17
N GLU A 43 4.24 5.46 4.40
CA GLU A 43 4.48 6.74 3.73
C GLU A 43 3.34 7.14 2.81
N TYR A 44 2.64 6.15 2.22
CA TYR A 44 1.50 6.43 1.36
C TYR A 44 0.25 6.82 2.13
N PHE A 45 0.14 6.48 3.41
CA PHE A 45 -1.06 6.74 4.21
C PHE A 45 -1.16 8.19 4.66
N VAL A 46 -0.02 8.87 4.80
CA VAL A 46 0.06 10.26 5.31
C VAL A 46 -0.77 11.23 4.46
N ASP A 47 -0.83 11.00 3.15
CA ASP A 47 -1.52 11.89 2.21
C ASP A 47 -2.91 11.36 1.79
N LEU A 48 -3.38 10.26 2.39
CA LEU A 48 -4.70 9.71 2.08
C LEU A 48 -5.82 10.51 2.75
N PRO A 49 -6.96 10.68 2.06
CA PRO A 49 -8.17 11.20 2.69
C PRO A 49 -8.65 10.30 3.85
N GLU A 50 -9.30 10.90 4.84
CA GLU A 50 -9.83 10.20 6.04
C GLU A 50 -10.90 9.16 5.67
N GLU A 51 -11.66 9.41 4.61
CA GLU A 51 -12.71 8.51 4.12
C GLU A 51 -12.21 7.18 3.54
N ILE A 52 -10.90 7.03 3.31
CA ILE A 52 -10.32 5.80 2.75
C ILE A 52 -10.06 4.77 3.85
N ALA A 53 -10.69 3.60 3.74
CA ALA A 53 -10.41 2.49 4.63
C ALA A 53 -9.07 1.83 4.27
N VAL A 54 -8.08 1.91 5.18
CA VAL A 54 -6.74 1.34 4.98
C VAL A 54 -6.58 0.02 5.75
N PHE A 55 -6.22 -1.03 5.02
CA PHE A 55 -5.83 -2.33 5.56
C PHE A 55 -4.32 -2.51 5.40
N LYS A 56 -3.57 -2.25 6.47
CA LYS A 56 -2.12 -2.46 6.48
C LYS A 56 -1.76 -3.95 6.53
N VAL A 57 -1.03 -4.43 5.54
CA VAL A 57 -0.57 -5.82 5.43
C VAL A 57 0.79 -5.96 6.11
N ARG A 58 0.92 -6.92 7.03
CA ARG A 58 2.20 -7.22 7.70
C ARG A 58 3.19 -7.83 6.71
N GLN A 59 4.40 -7.29 6.69
CA GLN A 59 5.54 -7.72 5.89
C GLN A 59 6.81 -7.63 6.75
N HIS A 60 7.85 -8.38 6.39
CA HIS A 60 9.11 -8.40 7.15
C HIS A 60 9.83 -7.05 7.22
N TYR A 61 9.48 -6.09 6.36
CA TYR A 61 10.01 -4.72 6.40
C TYR A 61 9.21 -3.75 7.28
N ASN A 62 7.95 -4.07 7.62
CA ASN A 62 7.07 -3.16 8.36
C ASN A 62 6.60 -3.73 9.71
N PHE A 63 6.87 -5.01 9.98
CA PHE A 63 6.43 -5.71 11.17
C PHE A 63 7.52 -6.69 11.64
N ASP A 64 7.91 -6.54 12.91
CA ASP A 64 8.78 -7.48 13.60
C ASP A 64 7.94 -8.67 14.10
N PHE A 65 8.11 -9.83 13.47
CA PHE A 65 7.40 -11.06 13.84
C PHE A 65 7.96 -11.74 15.10
N HIS A 66 9.17 -11.41 15.53
CA HIS A 66 9.72 -11.90 16.79
C HIS A 66 9.13 -11.14 17.97
N GLU A 67 9.04 -9.80 17.86
CA GLU A 67 8.49 -8.95 18.91
C GLU A 67 6.98 -8.70 18.80
N ASN A 68 6.37 -9.06 17.66
CA ASN A 68 4.98 -8.74 17.30
C ASN A 68 4.67 -7.23 17.35
N LYS A 69 5.59 -6.41 16.82
CA LYS A 69 5.47 -4.96 16.80
C LYS A 69 5.58 -4.40 15.39
N TRP A 70 4.86 -3.31 15.15
CA TRP A 70 5.03 -2.52 13.94
C TRP A 70 6.34 -1.74 13.99
N LEU A 71 7.02 -1.67 12.86
CA LEU A 71 8.17 -0.82 12.64
C LEU A 71 7.68 0.50 12.05
N PHE A 72 8.05 1.62 12.67
CA PHE A 72 7.66 2.96 12.22
C PHE A 72 8.91 3.81 11.97
N SER A 73 8.82 4.72 11.00
CA SER A 73 9.80 5.79 10.83
C SER A 73 9.38 7.02 11.66
N ASP A 74 10.33 7.91 11.96
CA ASP A 74 10.02 9.20 12.61
C ASP A 74 9.11 10.10 11.74
N ARG A 75 8.93 9.77 10.45
CA ARG A 75 8.05 10.49 9.53
C ARG A 75 6.60 10.04 9.64
N THR A 76 6.36 8.75 9.84
CA THR A 76 5.01 8.15 9.81
C THR A 76 4.48 7.83 11.19
N GLY A 77 5.36 7.67 12.19
CA GLY A 77 5.00 7.46 13.58
C GLY A 77 4.98 8.76 14.39
N LYS A 78 3.93 8.97 15.19
CA LYS A 78 3.95 9.97 16.26
C LYS A 78 4.35 9.27 17.57
N LYS A 79 5.40 9.75 18.24
CA LYS A 79 5.68 9.34 19.63
C LYS A 79 4.57 9.91 20.52
N GLY A 80 3.87 9.03 21.22
CA GLY A 80 2.87 9.37 22.24
C GLY A 80 3.49 9.95 23.49
#